data_AF-A0A1G1WBX2-F1
#
_entry.id   AF-A0A1G1WBX2-F1
#
_cell.length_a   1.000
_cell.length_b   1.000
_cell.length_c   1.000
_cell.angle_alpha   90.00
_cell.angle_beta   90.00
_cell.angle_gamma   90.00
#
_symmetry.space_group_name_H-M   'P 1'
#
loop_
_entity.id
_entity.type
_entity.pdbx_description
1 polymer ?
#
loop_
_entity_poly.entity_id
_entity_poly.type
_entity_poly.pdbx_seq_one_letter_code
_entity_poly.pdbx_strand_id
1 'polypeptide(L)'
;MTYEIGSRYPEKGDKVKIVEKKNYASGQLAEGIVKDVLTSKKFHPRGHKVRLTSGIIGRVQGFVGEEKNEEELSIHYPHGKDDLV
;
A
#
# COMPACT_ATOMS: atom_id res chain seq x y z
N MET A 1 -3.66 -8.60 -11.77
CA MET A 1 -3.22 -8.45 -10.37
C MET A 1 -3.22 -6.98 -10.01
N THR A 2 -4.37 -6.50 -9.55
CA THR A 2 -4.53 -5.19 -8.90
C THR A 2 -4.05 -5.34 -7.47
N TYR A 3 -3.01 -4.60 -7.08
CA TYR A 3 -2.48 -4.67 -5.73
C TYR A 3 -3.29 -3.72 -4.83
N GLU A 4 -3.56 -4.13 -3.59
CA GLU A 4 -4.36 -3.41 -2.57
C GLU A 4 -3.70 -2.14 -2.02
N ILE A 5 -2.70 -1.62 -2.74
CA ILE A 5 -1.84 -0.50 -2.34
C ILE A 5 -2.27 0.78 -3.05
N GLY A 6 -3.37 0.72 -3.81
CA GLY A 6 -3.76 1.63 -4.90
C GLY A 6 -3.70 3.13 -4.62
N SER A 7 -3.66 3.58 -3.36
CA SER A 7 -3.49 5.00 -3.01
C SER A 7 -2.65 5.29 -1.77
N ARG A 8 -2.27 4.27 -0.98
CA ARG A 8 -1.51 4.49 0.25
C ARG A 8 -0.03 4.67 -0.06
N TYR A 9 0.43 5.92 0.07
CA TYR A 9 1.84 6.27 -0.11
C TYR A 9 2.62 5.88 1.15
N PRO A 10 3.69 5.06 1.06
CA PRO A 10 4.46 4.69 2.23
C PRO A 10 5.28 5.86 2.74
N GLU A 11 5.42 5.96 4.06
CA GLU A 11 6.23 6.95 4.75
C GLU A 11 7.43 6.30 5.43
N LYS A 12 8.46 7.11 5.73
CA LYS A 12 9.63 6.63 6.45
C LYS A 12 9.21 6.27 7.88
N GLY A 13 9.50 5.03 8.30
CA GLY A 13 9.04 4.49 9.58
C GLY A 13 7.89 3.47 9.45
N ASP A 14 7.21 3.42 8.30
CA ASP A 14 6.15 2.43 8.09
C ASP A 14 6.69 1.01 8.08
N LYS A 15 5.96 0.11 8.73
CA LYS A 15 6.22 -1.33 8.65
C LYS A 15 5.48 -1.89 7.44
N VAL A 16 6.23 -2.40 6.48
CA VAL A 16 5.71 -2.86 5.19
C VAL A 16 6.19 -4.26 4.85
N LYS A 17 5.40 -4.95 4.04
CA LYS A 17 5.77 -6.16 3.30
C LYS A 17 6.21 -5.75 1.91
N ILE A 18 7.44 -6.11 1.52
CA ILE A 18 7.97 -5.86 0.19
C ILE A 18 8.29 -7.15 -0.54
N VAL A 19 8.24 -7.12 -1.87
CA VAL A 19 8.78 -8.19 -2.72
C VAL A 19 10.04 -7.70 -3.44
N GLU A 20 11.13 -8.45 -3.30
CA GLU A 20 12.37 -8.22 -4.05
C GLU A 20 12.23 -8.76 -5.48
N LYS A 21 12.95 -8.16 -6.44
CA LYS A 21 12.93 -8.62 -7.84
C LYS A 21 13.29 -10.11 -7.98
N LYS A 22 14.26 -10.58 -7.18
CA LYS A 22 14.69 -11.99 -7.15
C LYS A 22 13.57 -12.96 -6.71
N ASN A 23 12.60 -12.47 -5.94
CA ASN A 23 11.51 -13.25 -5.36
C ASN A 23 10.17 -13.05 -6.12
N TYR A 24 10.18 -12.43 -7.31
CA TYR A 24 8.95 -12.25 -8.08
C TYR A 24 8.31 -13.56 -8.52
N ALA A 25 9.12 -14.60 -8.77
CA ALA A 25 8.62 -15.94 -9.13
C ALA A 25 8.15 -16.74 -7.90
N SER A 26 8.82 -16.58 -6.75
CA SER A 26 8.50 -17.33 -5.52
C SER A 26 7.39 -16.67 -4.69
N GLY A 27 7.13 -15.37 -4.90
CA GLY A 27 6.17 -14.61 -4.10
C GLY A 27 6.63 -14.34 -2.66
N GLN A 28 7.88 -14.64 -2.32
CA GLN A 28 8.38 -14.43 -0.96
C GLN A 28 8.43 -12.94 -0.62
N LEU A 29 7.76 -12.57 0.47
CA LEU A 29 7.70 -11.22 1.00
C LEU A 29 8.71 -11.05 2.14
N ALA A 30 9.38 -9.91 2.14
CA ALA A 30 10.22 -9.47 3.26
C ALA A 30 9.49 -8.37 4.03
N GLU A 31 9.46 -8.49 5.35
CA GLU A 31 8.94 -7.46 6.24
C GLU A 31 10.07 -6.54 6.71
N GLY A 32 9.76 -5.25 6.86
CA GLY A 32 10.66 -4.32 7.50
C GLY A 32 10.16 -2.90 7.52
N ILE A 33 11.03 -2.00 8.01
CA ILE A 33 10.72 -0.58 8.17
C ILE A 33 11.21 0.19 6.95
N VAL A 34 10.38 1.06 6.38
CA VAL A 34 10.74 1.93 5.26
C VAL A 34 11.78 2.95 5.72
N LYS A 35 12.91 3.00 5.00
CA LYS A 35 13.95 4.01 5.15
C LYS A 35 13.77 5.14 4.13
N ASP A 36 13.64 4.79 2.86
CA ASP A 36 13.52 5.75 1.76
C ASP A 36 12.43 5.29 0.77
N VAL A 37 11.63 6.23 0.29
CA VAL A 37 10.64 5.99 -0.78
C VAL A 37 11.26 6.37 -2.11
N LEU A 38 11.40 5.41 -3.01
CA LEU A 38 12.07 5.57 -4.31
C LEU A 38 11.08 5.77 -5.46
N THR A 39 9.91 6.32 -5.16
CA THR A 39 8.76 6.36 -6.05
C THR A 39 8.21 7.78 -6.16
N SER A 40 8.16 8.31 -7.38
CA SER A 40 7.75 9.70 -7.63
C SER A 40 6.24 9.90 -7.80
N LYS A 41 5.52 8.95 -8.41
CA LYS A 41 4.06 9.07 -8.61
C LYS A 41 3.29 8.54 -7.40
N LYS A 42 2.05 9.00 -7.20
CA LYS A 42 1.17 8.50 -6.14
C LYS A 42 0.51 7.16 -6.49
N PHE A 43 0.18 6.94 -7.77
CA PHE A 43 -0.45 5.70 -8.23
C PHE A 43 0.57 4.76 -8.88
N HIS A 44 0.71 3.55 -8.35
CA HIS A 44 1.59 2.51 -8.90
C HIS A 44 0.88 1.17 -9.01
N PRO A 45 0.61 0.67 -10.23
CA PRO A 45 -0.10 -0.59 -10.45
C PRO A 45 0.57 -1.83 -9.86
N ARG A 46 1.83 -1.74 -9.45
CA ARG A 46 2.61 -2.84 -8.86
C ARG A 46 3.19 -2.48 -7.48
N GLY A 47 2.72 -1.39 -6.89
CA GLY A 47 3.23 -0.88 -5.63
C GLY A 47 4.44 0.04 -5.73
N HIS A 48 4.65 0.76 -4.62
CA HIS A 48 5.73 1.71 -4.44
C HIS A 48 7.07 0.98 -4.27
N LYS A 49 8.09 1.42 -5.00
CA LYS A 49 9.48 1.05 -4.75
C LYS A 49 9.98 1.76 -3.51
N VAL A 50 10.47 1.00 -2.54
CA VAL A 50 11.02 1.51 -1.27
C VAL A 50 12.34 0.81 -0.96
N ARG A 51 13.13 1.45 -0.09
CA ARG A 51 14.30 0.86 0.57
C ARG A 51 13.97 0.67 2.04
N LEU A 52 14.21 -0.52 2.57
CA LEU A 52 14.09 -0.81 3.99
C LEU A 52 15.33 -0.35 4.77
N THR A 53 15.19 -0.22 6.09
CA THR A 53 16.31 0.05 7.01
C THR A 53 17.40 -1.03 6.95
N SER A 54 17.04 -2.27 6.59
CA SER A 54 17.97 -3.37 6.32
C SER A 54 18.79 -3.22 5.04
N GLY A 55 18.49 -2.21 4.21
CA GLY A 55 19.14 -2.00 2.91
C GLY A 55 18.45 -2.72 1.73
N ILE A 56 17.47 -3.58 2.01
CA ILE A 56 16.72 -4.32 0.98
C ILE A 56 15.85 -3.34 0.18
N ILE A 57 15.79 -3.53 -1.14
CA ILE A 57 14.97 -2.73 -2.05
C ILE A 57 13.92 -3.63 -2.70
N GLY A 58 12.66 -3.22 -2.62
CA GLY A 58 11.55 -3.98 -3.19
C GLY A 58 10.33 -3.13 -3.51
N ARG A 59 9.29 -3.79 -4.00
CA ARG A 59 7.96 -3.19 -4.18
C ARG A 59 7.11 -3.50 -2.97
N VAL A 60 6.50 -2.48 -2.36
CA VAL A 60 5.50 -2.67 -1.31
C VAL A 60 4.35 -3.50 -1.85
N GLN A 61 3.92 -4.48 -1.07
CA GLN A 61 2.77 -5.36 -1.33
C GLN A 61 1.69 -5.21 -0.27
N GLY A 62 2.05 -4.74 0.93
CA GLY A 62 1.11 -4.47 2.00
C GLY A 62 1.76 -3.72 3.15
N PHE A 63 0.93 -3.07 3.96
CA PHE A 63 1.33 -2.41 5.20
C PHE A 63 0.99 -3.31 6.38
N VAL A 64 1.83 -3.31 7.42
CA VAL A 64 1.65 -4.11 8.63
C VAL A 64 1.37 -3.16 9.78
N GLY A 65 0.13 -3.15 10.29
CA GLY A 65 -0.23 -2.31 11.44
C GLY A 65 -1.47 -1.44 11.26
N GLU A 66 -2.23 -1.59 10.18
CA GLU A 66 -3.61 -1.10 10.18
C GLU A 66 -4.53 -2.23 10.66
N GLU A 67 -4.89 -2.16 11.93
CA GLU A 67 -6.18 -2.71 12.35
C GLU A 67 -7.23 -1.98 11.50
N LYS A 68 -8.00 -2.72 10.72
CA LYS A 68 -9.09 -2.17 9.91
C LYS A 68 -10.07 -1.52 10.89
N ASN A 69 -10.02 -0.20 11.03
CA ASN A 69 -11.17 0.50 11.59
C ASN A 69 -12.26 0.46 10.52
N GLU A 70 -13.24 -0.42 10.74
CA GLU A 70 -14.41 -0.65 9.87
C GLU A 70 -15.31 0.60 9.73
N GLU A 71 -14.96 1.72 10.36
CA GLU A 71 -15.79 2.93 10.47
C GLU A 71 -15.79 3.83 9.23
N GLU A 72 -14.80 3.74 8.32
CA GLU A 72 -14.77 4.56 7.09
C GLU A 72 -15.72 4.08 5.98
N LEU A 73 -16.36 2.91 6.12
CA LEU A 73 -17.41 2.46 5.19
C LEU A 73 -18.79 3.12 5.44
N SER A 74 -18.91 3.98 6.45
CA SER A 74 -20.18 4.65 6.78
C SER A 74 -20.33 6.07 6.24
N ILE A 75 -19.25 6.71 5.77
CA ILE A 75 -19.31 8.13 5.42
C ILE A 75 -19.38 8.30 3.90
N HIS A 76 -20.59 8.65 3.46
CA HIS A 76 -20.89 9.32 2.19
C HIS A 76 -21.29 8.45 0.98
N TYR A 77 -22.40 7.73 1.12
CA TYR A 77 -23.38 7.72 0.02
C TYR A 77 -24.23 8.99 0.16
N PRO A 78 -24.20 9.94 -0.80
CA PRO A 78 -25.23 10.97 -0.84
C PRO A 78 -26.56 10.26 -1.03
N HIS A 79 -27.47 10.45 -0.08
CA HIS A 79 -28.86 10.05 -0.21
C HIS A 79 -29.47 10.97 -1.28
N GLY A 80 -29.30 10.61 -2.56
CA GLY A 80 -30.03 11.21 -3.67
C GLY A 80 -31.48 10.78 -3.59
N LYS A 81 -32.27 11.48 -2.77
CA LYS A 81 -33.74 11.45 -2.80
C LYS A 81 -34.19 12.73 -3.50
N ASP A 82 -33.90 12.84 -4.78
CA ASP A 82 -34.48 13.86 -5.65
C ASP A 82 -34.75 13.19 -7.00
N ASP A 83 -35.88 12.47 -7.10
CA ASP A 83 -36.64 12.24 -8.35
C ASP A 83 -37.88 11.37 -8.01
N LEU A 84 -38.81 11.96 -7.25
CA LEU A 84 -40.20 11.53 -7.12
C LEU A 84 -41.02 12.74 -6.65
N VAL A 85 -41.35 13.64 -7.59
CA VAL A 85 -42.51 14.55 -7.54
C VAL A 85 -43.12 14.58 -8.92
#